data_AF-A0A7J9NPD4-F1
#
_entry.id   AF-A0A7J9NPD4-F1
#
_cell.length_a   1.000
_cell.length_b   1.000
_cell.length_c   1.000
_cell.angle_alpha   90.00
_cell.angle_beta   90.00
_cell.angle_gamma   90.00
#
_symmetry.space_group_name_H-M   'P 1'
#
loop_
_entity.id
_entity.type
_entity.pdbx_description
1 polymer ?
#
loop_
_entity_poly.entity_id
_entity_poly.type
_entity_poly.pdbx_seq_one_letter_code
_entity_poly.pdbx_strand_id
1 'polypeptide(L)'
;MGISKNDKLKIEILKKLSENGHEMSLNSLRAELGGLNYYKVKNNCDFLELLGYIKNEKKGIRSVEYNFISITDKGIDLILEFKK
;
A
#
# COMPACT_ATOMS: atom_id res chain seq x y z
N MET A 1 -12.69 -10.88 9.09
CA MET A 1 -12.51 -9.41 8.91
C MET A 1 -11.59 -9.20 7.72
N GLY A 2 -12.12 -8.74 6.60
CA GLY A 2 -11.37 -8.54 5.35
C GLY A 2 -11.61 -7.15 4.79
N ILE A 3 -11.01 -6.84 3.64
CA ILE A 3 -11.23 -5.57 2.95
C ILE A 3 -12.59 -5.63 2.26
N SER A 4 -13.43 -4.64 2.48
CA SER A 4 -14.69 -4.50 1.74
C SER A 4 -14.45 -3.76 0.42
N LYS A 5 -15.27 -4.03 -0.60
CA LYS A 5 -15.27 -3.25 -1.86
C LYS A 5 -15.50 -1.74 -1.61
N ASN A 6 -16.06 -1.37 -0.47
CA ASN A 6 -16.30 0.02 -0.06
C ASN A 6 -15.05 0.71 0.53
N ASP A 7 -13.99 -0.02 0.84
CA ASP A 7 -12.72 0.52 1.35
C ASP A 7 -11.87 1.14 0.21
N LYS A 8 -12.39 2.20 -0.41
CA LYS A 8 -11.80 2.84 -1.60
C LYS A 8 -10.30 3.10 -1.47
N LEU A 9 -9.86 3.69 -0.35
CA LEU A 9 -8.46 4.01 -0.14
C LEU A 9 -7.55 2.78 -0.06
N LYS A 10 -8.01 1.69 0.58
CA LYS A 10 -7.21 0.45 0.69
C LYS A 10 -7.06 -0.21 -0.68
N ILE A 11 -8.15 -0.26 -1.44
CA ILE A 11 -8.15 -0.77 -2.81
C ILE A 11 -7.25 0.08 -3.70
N GLU A 12 -7.30 1.40 -3.55
CA GLU A 12 -6.49 2.31 -4.35
C GLU A 12 -5.00 2.21 -4.02
N ILE A 13 -4.63 2.04 -2.75
CA ILE A 13 -3.25 1.72 -2.34
C ILE A 13 -2.76 0.47 -3.06
N LEU A 14 -3.53 -0.62 -3.01
CA LEU A 14 -3.18 -1.88 -3.65
C LEU A 14 -3.03 -1.72 -5.17
N LYS A 15 -3.96 -1.01 -5.82
CA LYS A 15 -3.88 -0.70 -7.26
C LYS A 15 -2.61 0.06 -7.62
N LYS A 16 -2.31 1.14 -6.88
CA LYS A 16 -1.12 1.96 -7.13
C LYS A 16 0.18 1.17 -6.96
N LEU A 17 0.26 0.28 -5.97
CA LEU A 17 1.38 -0.62 -5.79
C LEU A 17 1.52 -1.61 -6.95
N SER A 18 0.40 -2.19 -7.41
CA SER A 18 0.38 -3.12 -8.54
C SER A 18 0.73 -2.45 -9.88
N GLU A 19 0.42 -1.17 -10.07
CA GLU A 19 0.67 -0.44 -11.32
C GLU A 19 2.13 0.05 -11.42
N ASN A 20 2.79 0.35 -10.29
CA ASN A 20 4.11 1.00 -10.25
C ASN A 20 5.27 0.03 -9.92
N GLY A 21 5.16 -1.24 -10.32
CA GLY A 21 6.27 -2.19 -10.17
C GLY A 21 6.40 -2.82 -8.78
N HIS A 22 5.29 -2.95 -8.05
CA HIS A 22 5.14 -3.75 -6.83
C HIS A 22 5.84 -3.24 -5.56
N GLU A 23 6.66 -2.19 -5.63
CA GLU A 23 7.27 -1.54 -4.46
C GLU A 23 7.35 -0.01 -4.65
N MET A 24 7.05 0.76 -3.61
CA MET A 24 7.31 2.21 -3.57
C MET A 24 7.48 2.75 -2.16
N SER A 25 8.13 3.90 -2.01
CA SER A 25 8.17 4.57 -0.71
C SER A 25 6.78 5.05 -0.29
N LEU A 26 6.51 5.09 1.02
CA LEU A 26 5.25 5.60 1.57
C LEU A 26 4.97 7.05 1.13
N ASN A 27 6.02 7.85 0.94
CA ASN A 27 5.90 9.21 0.43
C ASN A 27 5.49 9.25 -1.05
N SER A 28 6.06 8.36 -1.87
CA SER A 28 5.68 8.20 -3.28
C SER A 28 4.23 7.71 -3.40
N LEU A 29 3.84 6.72 -2.58
CA LEU A 29 2.46 6.24 -2.51
C LEU A 29 1.49 7.37 -2.13
N ARG A 30 1.87 8.19 -1.15
CA ARG A 30 1.08 9.36 -0.75
C ARG A 30 0.91 10.36 -1.89
N ALA A 31 1.96 10.60 -2.68
CA ALA A 31 1.89 11.49 -3.84
C ALA A 31 0.94 10.93 -4.90
N GLU A 32 1.02 9.63 -5.20
CA GLU A 32 0.14 8.93 -6.15
C GLU A 32 -1.34 8.94 -5.75
N LEU A 33 -1.63 8.99 -4.45
CA LEU A 33 -2.99 9.06 -3.90
C LEU A 33 -3.53 10.50 -3.82
N GLY A 34 -2.88 11.48 -4.47
CA GLY A 34 -3.31 12.88 -4.46
C GLY A 34 -2.85 13.67 -3.24
N GLY A 35 -1.74 13.28 -2.62
CA GLY A 35 -1.13 14.05 -1.53
C GLY A 35 -1.87 13.96 -0.19
N LEU A 36 -2.58 12.86 0.05
CA LEU A 36 -3.34 12.63 1.29
C LEU A 36 -2.49 12.79 2.56
N ASN A 37 -3.17 12.91 3.70
CA ASN A 37 -2.53 12.95 5.02
C ASN A 37 -1.65 11.71 5.23
N TYR A 38 -0.38 11.93 5.62
CA TYR A 38 0.61 10.87 5.81
C TYR A 38 0.13 9.77 6.78
N TYR A 39 -0.40 10.15 7.94
CA TYR A 39 -0.89 9.18 8.93
C TYR A 39 -2.09 8.40 8.43
N LYS A 40 -2.95 9.02 7.60
CA LYS A 40 -4.07 8.31 6.97
C LYS A 40 -3.57 7.21 6.03
N VAL A 41 -2.59 7.52 5.17
CA VAL A 41 -2.00 6.52 4.26
C VAL A 41 -1.27 5.45 5.07
N LYS A 42 -0.45 5.86 6.04
CA LYS A 42 0.27 4.95 6.93
C LYS A 42 -0.67 3.98 7.64
N ASN A 43 -1.72 4.46 8.30
CA ASN A 43 -2.65 3.60 9.04
C ASN A 43 -3.36 2.59 8.12
N ASN A 44 -3.66 2.97 6.87
CA ASN A 44 -4.21 2.02 5.89
C ASN A 44 -3.16 1.01 5.44
N CYS A 45 -1.90 1.42 5.27
CA CYS A 45 -0.81 0.50 4.98
C CYS A 45 -0.57 -0.48 6.13
N ASP A 46 -0.48 0.00 7.37
CA ASP A 46 -0.33 -0.85 8.56
C ASP A 46 -1.48 -1.88 8.64
N PHE A 47 -2.72 -1.47 8.34
CA PHE A 47 -3.86 -2.39 8.30
C PHE A 47 -3.75 -3.43 7.18
N LEU A 48 -3.33 -3.03 5.98
CA LEU A 48 -3.10 -3.92 4.85
C LEU A 48 -1.97 -4.92 5.12
N GLU A 49 -0.93 -4.49 5.82
CA GLU A 49 0.19 -5.32 6.25
C GLU A 49 -0.26 -6.36 7.29
N LEU A 50 -1.07 -5.96 8.28
CA LEU A 50 -1.66 -6.90 9.24
C LEU A 50 -2.49 -8.00 8.57
N LEU A 51 -3.15 -7.69 7.44
CA LEU A 51 -3.90 -8.66 6.65
C LEU A 51 -3.03 -9.46 5.67
N GLY A 52 -1.74 -9.12 5.54
CA GLY A 52 -0.77 -9.79 4.68
C GLY A 52 -0.87 -9.43 3.20
N TYR A 53 -1.54 -8.32 2.84
CA TYR A 53 -1.67 -7.87 1.44
C TYR A 53 -0.50 -7.02 0.96
N ILE A 54 0.23 -6.42 1.89
CA ILE A 54 1.45 -5.65 1.63
C ILE A 54 2.51 -5.99 2.68
N LYS A 55 3.75 -5.59 2.43
CA LYS A 55 4.85 -5.56 3.38
C LYS A 55 5.33 -4.12 3.52
N ASN A 56 5.72 -3.73 4.73
CA ASN A 56 6.33 -2.44 5.00
C ASN A 56 7.76 -2.66 5.53
N GLU A 57 8.75 -2.33 4.71
CA GLU A 57 10.17 -2.44 5.04
C GLU A 57 10.77 -1.07 5.30
N LYS A 58 11.42 -0.89 6.44
CA LYS A 58 12.22 0.31 6.70
C LYS A 58 13.59 0.14 6.06
N LYS A 59 13.91 1.00 5.08
CA LYS A 59 15.22 1.05 4.44
C LYS A 59 15.90 2.37 4.82
N GLY A 60 17.09 2.27 5.42
CA GLY A 60 17.92 3.43 5.73
C GLY A 60 18.68 3.90 4.50
N ILE A 61 18.41 5.12 4.04
CA ILE A 61 19.12 5.75 2.92
C ILE A 61 19.72 7.06 3.44
N ARG A 62 21.05 7.18 3.39
CA ARG A 62 21.79 8.39 3.79
C ARG A 62 21.39 8.93 5.17
N SER A 63 21.38 8.04 6.17
CA SER A 63 21.02 8.34 7.57
C SER A 63 19.55 8.72 7.82
N VAL A 64 18.68 8.57 6.83
CA VAL A 64 17.23 8.76 6.95
C VAL A 64 16.53 7.42 6.72
N GLU A 65 15.63 7.03 7.62
CA GLU A 65 14.80 5.83 7.45
C GLU A 65 13.56 6.14 6.60
N TYR A 66 13.36 5.35 5.56
CA TYR A 66 12.18 5.42 4.70
C TYR A 66 11.37 4.13 4.80
N ASN A 67 10.04 4.26 4.86
CA ASN A 67 9.12 3.12 4.75
C ASN A 67 8.92 2.80 3.27
N PHE A 68 9.29 1.60 2.86
CA PHE A 68 9.04 1.04 1.53
C PHE A 68 7.90 0.03 1.62
N ILE A 69 6.88 0.27 0.83
CA ILE A 69 5.67 -0.52 0.78
C ILE A 69 5.73 -1.40 -0.46
N SER A 70 5.63 -2.71 -0.28
CA SER A 70 5.56 -3.67 -1.38
C SER A 70 4.28 -4.50 -1.31
N ILE A 71 3.67 -4.78 -2.47
CA ILE A 71 2.47 -5.62 -2.54
C ILE A 71 2.87 -7.10 -2.50
N THR A 72 2.11 -7.92 -1.78
CA THR A 72 2.29 -9.39 -1.78
C THR A 72 1.47 -10.06 -2.86
N ASP A 73 1.76 -11.33 -3.16
CA ASP A 73 0.94 -12.13 -4.09
C ASP A 73 -0.53 -12.15 -3.67
N LYS A 74 -0.79 -12.29 -2.37
CA LYS A 74 -2.14 -12.21 -1.78
C LYS A 74 -2.82 -10.87 -2.06
N GLY A 75 -2.06 -9.77 -2.02
CA GLY A 75 -2.56 -8.43 -2.37
C GLY A 75 -2.91 -8.30 -3.84
N ILE A 76 -2.09 -8.90 -4.72
CA ILE A 76 -2.33 -8.94 -6.17
C ILE A 76 -3.59 -9.73 -6.48
N ASP A 77 -3.73 -10.93 -5.91
CA ASP A 77 -4.90 -11.79 -6.09
C ASP A 77 -6.20 -11.07 -5.72
N LEU A 78 -6.19 -10.34 -4.60
CA LEU A 78 -7.35 -9.55 -4.18
C LEU A 78 -7.75 -8.45 -5.18
N ILE A 79 -6.77 -7.76 -5.78
CA ILE A 79 -7.08 -6.76 -6.83
C ILE A 79 -7.70 -7.44 -8.04
N LEU A 80 -7.20 -8.62 -8.43
CA LEU A 80 -7.73 -9.38 -9.56
C LEU A 80 -9.18 -9.81 -9.29
N GLU A 81 -9.52 -10.21 -8.06
CA GLU A 81 -10.90 -10.49 -7.64
C GLU A 81 -11.81 -9.25 -7.74
N PHE A 82 -11.30 -8.06 -7.41
CA PHE A 82 -12.07 -6.82 -7.53
C PHE A 82 -12.23 -6.30 -8.96
N LYS A 83 -11.43 -6.80 -9.92
CA LYS A 83 -11.58 -6.48 -11.34
C LYS A 83 -12.61 -7.37 -12.06
N LYS A 84 -12.99 -8.51 -11.47
CA LYS A 84 -14.12 -9.35 -11.92
C LYS A 84 -15.45 -8.80 -11.43
#